data_AF-B6TYR8-F1
#
_entry.id   AF-B6TYR8-F1
#
_cell.length_a   1.000
_cell.length_b   1.000
_cell.length_c   1.000
_cell.angle_alpha   90.00
_cell.angle_beta   90.00
_cell.angle_gamma   90.00
#
_symmetry.space_group_name_H-M   'P 1'
#
loop_
_entity.id
_entity.type
_entity.pdbx_description
1 polymer ?
#
loop_
_entity_poly.entity_id
_entity_poly.type
_entity_poly.pdbx_seq_one_letter_code
_entity_poly.pdbx_strand_id
1 'polypeptide(L)' 'MLSVVRVHLPSEIPIVGCEVTPYVLLRRPDGAVSTDDVPETAPADGQFMRYRW' A
#
# COMPACT_ATOMS: atom_id res chain seq x y z
N MET A 1 0.59 2.79 14.78
CA MET A 1 -0.31 1.93 13.97
C MET A 1 0.00 2.19 12.51
N LEU A 2 0.25 1.14 11.74
CA LEU A 2 0.37 1.16 10.30
C LEU A 2 -1.01 1.42 9.70
N SER A 3 -1.15 2.48 8.91
CA SER A 3 -2.41 2.82 8.27
C SER A 3 -2.22 3.34 6.85
N VAL A 4 -3.22 3.08 6.01
CA VAL A 4 -3.29 3.62 4.66
C VAL A 4 -3.85 5.05 4.74
N VAL A 5 -3.08 6.02 4.28
CA VAL A 5 -3.45 7.44 4.24
C VAL A 5 -4.12 7.80 2.92
N ARG A 6 -3.59 7.27 1.81
CA ARG A 6 -4.10 7.52 0.45
C ARG A 6 -3.86 6.29 -0.42
N VAL A 7 -4.80 6.04 -1.32
CA VAL A 7 -4.67 5.09 -2.43
C VAL A 7 -4.93 5.84 -3.72
N HIS A 8 -4.10 5.62 -4.73
CA HIS A 8 -4.30 6.12 -6.08
C HIS A 8 -4.06 4.99 -7.08
N LEU A 9 -5.01 4.75 -7.97
CA LEU A 9 -4.84 3.79 -9.07
C LEU A 9 -4.30 4.53 -10.30
N PRO A 10 -3.33 3.95 -11.04
CA PRO A 10 -2.81 4.54 -12.27
C PRO A 10 -3.87 4.64 -13.39
N SER A 11 -4.96 3.87 -13.29
CA SER A 11 -6.10 3.93 -14.20
C SER A 11 -7.39 3.68 -13.43
N GLU A 12 -8.40 4.53 -13.66
CA GLU A 12 -9.78 4.26 -13.21
C GLU A 12 -10.59 3.48 -14.25
N ILE A 13 -10.06 3.34 -15.47
CA ILE A 13 -10.70 2.59 -16.55
C ILE A 13 -10.22 1.14 -16.46
N PRO A 14 -11.13 0.15 -16.38
CA PRO A 14 -10.76 -1.26 -16.43
C PRO A 14 -10.11 -1.62 -17.78
N ILE A 15 -8.96 -2.27 -17.75
CA ILE A 15 -8.25 -2.74 -18.94
C ILE A 15 -8.14 -4.26 -18.88
N VAL A 16 -8.71 -4.92 -19.88
CA VAL A 16 -8.69 -6.39 -19.96
C VAL A 16 -7.24 -6.88 -20.05
N GLY A 17 -6.88 -7.81 -19.17
CA GLY A 17 -5.56 -8.44 -19.15
C GLY A 17 -4.45 -7.58 -18.53
N CYS A 18 -4.77 -6.43 -17.93
CA CYS A 18 -3.79 -5.58 -17.27
C CYS A 18 -3.89 -5.73 -15.75
N GLU A 19 -2.77 -6.02 -15.10
CA GLU A 19 -2.68 -5.94 -13.63
C GLU A 19 -2.52 -4.48 -13.22
N VAL A 20 -3.32 -4.03 -12.25
CA VAL A 20 -3.26 -2.67 -11.74
C VAL A 20 -2.66 -2.69 -10.35
N THR A 21 -1.47 -2.10 -10.21
CA THR A 21 -0.83 -1.88 -8.91
C THR A 21 -1.21 -0.50 -8.38
N PRO A 22 -1.82 -0.39 -7.19
CA PRO A 22 -2.11 0.90 -6.58
C PRO A 22 -0.84 1.57 -6.04
N TYR A 23 -0.80 2.90 -6.11
CA TYR A 23 0.11 3.70 -5.31
C TYR A 23 -0.50 3.95 -3.94
N VAL A 24 0.21 3.55 -2.89
CA VAL A 24 -0.23 3.69 -1.50
C VAL A 24 0.67 4.66 -0.76
N LEU A 25 0.04 5.51 0.04
CA LEU A 25 0.73 6.33 1.03
C LEU A 25 0.44 5.75 2.40
N LEU A 26 1.48 5.31 3.10
CA LEU A 26 1.38 4.66 4.39
C LEU A 26 1.84 5.62 5.50
N ARG A 27 1.13 5.58 6.63
CA ARG A 27 1.61 6.12 7.90
C ARG A 27 2.12 4.97 8.74
N ARG A 28 3.41 5.03 9.10
CA ARG A 28 4.08 4.07 9.98
C ARG A 28 3.78 4.37 11.45
N PRO A 29 4.04 3.43 12.37
CA PRO A 29 3.74 3.63 13.80
C PRO A 29 4.56 4.73 14.47
N ASP A 30 5.75 5.01 13.97
CA ASP A 30 6.58 6.17 14.33
C ASP A 30 6.00 7.53 13.87
N GLY A 31 4.90 7.52 13.12
CA GLY A 31 4.23 8.70 12.57
C GLY A 31 4.78 9.12 11.21
N ALA A 32 5.86 8.51 10.71
CA ALA A 32 6.41 8.81 9.40
C ALA A 32 5.42 8.46 8.30
N VAL A 33 5.35 9.30 7.28
CA VAL A 33 4.56 9.06 6.08
C VAL A 33 5.51 8.67 4.95
N SER A 34 5.29 7.51 4.34
CA SER A 34 6.12 6.98 3.26
C SER A 34 5.29 6.37 2.13
N THR A 35 5.86 6.38 0.93
CA THR A 35 5.36 5.66 -0.24
C THR A 35 5.94 4.24 -0.36
N ASP A 36 6.87 3.86 0.51
CA ASP A 36 7.41 2.50 0.49
C ASP A 36 6.37 1.50 0.98
N ASP A 37 6.27 0.37 0.30
CA ASP A 37 5.49 -0.77 0.77
C ASP A 37 6.04 -1.35 2.08
N VAL A 38 5.15 -1.98 2.85
CA VAL A 38 5.51 -2.75 4.05
C VAL A 38 5.12 -4.21 3.81
N PRO A 39 6.00 -5.03 3.22
CA PRO A 39 5.69 -6.43 2.91
C PRO A 39 5.72 -7.30 4.16
N GLU A 40 5.09 -8.48 4.08
CA GLU A 40 5.11 -9.47 5.17
C GLU A 40 6.53 -9.93 5.53
N THR A 41 7.45 -9.93 4.57
CA THR A 41 8.87 -10.28 4.77
C THR A 41 9.68 -9.19 5.48
N ALA A 42 9.16 -7.96 5.57
CA ALA A 42 9.80 -6.83 6.26
C ALA A 42 8.74 -5.97 6.97
N PRO A 43 8.11 -6.49 8.05
CA PRO A 43 7.02 -5.80 8.73
C PRO A 43 7.50 -4.58 9.52
N ALA A 44 6.66 -3.55 9.58
CA ALA A 44 6.85 -2.37 10.43
C ALA A 44 6.16 -2.58 11.77
N ASP A 45 6.93 -2.74 12.85
CA ASP A 45 6.44 -3.04 14.20
C ASP A 45 5.47 -4.24 14.25
N GLY A 46 5.80 -5.31 13.51
CA GLY A 46 4.97 -6.51 13.41
C GLY A 46 3.71 -6.34 12.55
N GLN A 47 3.52 -5.20 11.89
CA GLN A 47 2.40 -4.91 10.99
C GLN A 47 2.89 -4.88 9.54
N PHE A 48 2.05 -5.36 8.62
CA PHE A 48 2.36 -5.38 7.19
C PHE A 48 1.12 -5.07 6.37
N MET A 49 1.36 -4.68 5.12
CA MET A 49 0.32 -4.45 4.13
C MET A 49 0.11 -5.71 3.28
N ARG A 50 -1.15 -6.01 2.97
CA ARG A 50 -1.52 -7.08 2.04
C ARG A 50 -2.66 -6.64 1.14
N TYR A 51 -2.47 -6.76 -0.16
CA TYR A 51 -3.53 -6.62 -1.16
C TYR A 51 -4.41 -7.88 -1.12
N ARG A 52 -5.73 -7.70 -1.05
CA ARG A 52 -6.71 -8.79 -1.21
C ARG A 52 -7.65 -8.45 -2.34
N TRP A 53 -7.90 -9.45 -3.19
CA TRP A 53 -8.85 -9.41 -4.29
C TRP A 53 -10.12 -10.15 -3.89
#